data_AF-A0A9D6VP42-F1
#
_entry.id   AF-A0A9D6VP42-F1
#
_cell.length_a   1.000
_cell.length_b   1.000
_cell.length_c   1.000
_cell.angle_alpha   90.00
_cell.angle_beta   90.00
_cell.angle_gamma   90.00
#
_symmetry.space_group_name_H-M   'P 1'
#
loop_
_entity.id
_entity.type
_entity.pdbx_description
1 polymer ?
#
loop_
_entity_poly.entity_id
_entity_poly.type
_entity_poly.pdbx_seq_one_letter_code
_entity_poly.pdbx_strand_id
1 'polypeptide(L)'
;MWKYTKMVVLCSITAGIFAAIVIPMKSIPIIPGSTEIRPASVIPVVFGILFGPAGAWGSAIGNVIGDFFGTLGIGTLFGFFGNFFYSLTAYKLFDARKINSIYNKSKKKILFILTFFYIGVVSSAACASIIAGGLDSLGLVPFALLGSIIFINNIVVSVILGPVVFIVLYPRIEKWDLLWTEIMSDTDFKAPTAPFAGKILIIAGSLCAIGAGLILSSGISASIPFLSSNQWMAKFGTTGAVAASLLVLLIGCLIS
;
A
#
# COMPACT_ATOMS: atom_id res chain seq x y z
N MET A 1 19.30 2.24 -1.17
CA MET A 1 18.83 3.31 -2.09
C MET A 1 19.51 4.66 -1.86
N TRP A 2 19.69 5.12 -0.61
CA TRP A 2 20.14 6.49 -0.31
C TRP A 2 21.52 6.89 -0.87
N LYS A 3 22.41 5.92 -1.10
CA LYS A 3 23.71 6.15 -1.75
C LYS A 3 23.63 6.47 -3.25
N TYR A 4 22.46 6.26 -3.86
CA TYR A 4 22.24 6.50 -5.29
C TYR A 4 21.50 7.81 -5.51
N THR A 5 22.18 8.81 -6.09
CA THR A 5 21.58 10.13 -6.37
C THR A 5 20.28 10.01 -7.17
N LYS A 6 20.24 9.16 -8.22
CA LYS A 6 19.01 8.92 -9.00
C LYS A 6 17.85 8.43 -8.12
N MET A 7 18.10 7.53 -7.15
CA MET A 7 17.05 7.04 -6.23
C MET A 7 16.58 8.12 -5.26
N VAL A 8 17.48 8.96 -4.77
CA VAL A 8 17.11 10.10 -3.92
C VAL A 8 16.21 11.07 -4.69
N VAL A 9 16.56 11.39 -5.93
CA VAL A 9 15.76 12.23 -6.82
C VAL A 9 14.39 11.59 -7.10
N LEU A 10 14.33 10.30 -7.42
CA LEU A 10 13.06 9.60 -7.64
C LEU A 10 12.17 9.57 -6.38
N CYS A 11 12.77 9.49 -5.19
CA CYS A 11 12.05 9.60 -3.92
C CYS A 11 11.42 10.99 -3.77
N SER A 12 12.19 12.05 -4.04
CA SER A 12 11.69 13.43 -4.02
C SER A 12 10.60 13.69 -5.07
N ILE A 13 10.77 13.18 -6.29
CA ILE A 13 9.75 13.28 -7.36
C ILE A 13 8.47 12.55 -6.96
N THR A 14 8.60 11.34 -6.41
CA THR A 14 7.46 10.58 -5.88
C THR A 14 6.72 11.38 -4.82
N ALA A 15 7.45 11.92 -3.84
CA ALA A 15 6.86 12.71 -2.75
C ALA A 15 6.15 13.96 -3.28
N GLY A 16 6.79 14.68 -4.20
CA GLY A 16 6.24 15.90 -4.81
C GLY A 16 4.98 15.62 -5.62
N ILE A 17 4.98 14.59 -6.47
CA ILE A 17 3.80 14.22 -7.28
C ILE A 17 2.67 13.71 -6.39
N PHE A 18 2.98 12.86 -5.41
CA PHE A 18 1.98 12.37 -4.46
C PHE A 18 1.33 13.54 -3.72
N ALA A 19 2.13 14.44 -3.13
CA ALA A 19 1.64 15.60 -2.41
C ALA A 19 0.84 16.55 -3.32
N ALA A 20 1.31 16.81 -4.54
CA ALA A 20 0.62 17.68 -5.50
C ALA A 20 -0.78 17.18 -5.86
N ILE A 21 -0.99 15.87 -5.90
CA ILE A 21 -2.33 15.28 -6.14
C ILE A 21 -3.16 15.30 -4.85
N VAL A 22 -2.54 15.05 -3.69
CA VAL A 22 -3.26 15.01 -2.40
C VAL A 22 -3.75 16.38 -1.95
N ILE A 23 -2.92 17.43 -2.06
CA ILE A 23 -3.24 18.76 -1.50
C ILE A 23 -4.59 19.32 -1.99
N PRO A 24 -4.92 19.33 -3.30
CA PRO A 24 -6.24 19.78 -3.76
C PRO A 24 -7.38 18.91 -3.23
N MET A 25 -7.13 17.61 -3.07
CA MET A 25 -8.15 16.64 -2.65
C MET A 25 -8.51 16.75 -1.17
N LYS A 26 -7.66 17.38 -0.34
CA LYS A 26 -8.00 17.69 1.06
C LYS A 26 -9.20 18.62 1.21
N SER A 27 -9.57 19.34 0.16
CA SER A 27 -10.78 20.17 0.12
C SER A 27 -12.07 19.35 -0.05
N ILE A 28 -11.96 18.03 -0.32
CA ILE A 28 -13.09 17.13 -0.56
C ILE A 28 -13.00 15.92 0.40
N PRO A 29 -13.18 16.13 1.72
CA PRO A 29 -13.09 15.05 2.69
C PRO A 29 -14.28 14.08 2.57
N ILE A 30 -14.00 12.79 2.71
CA ILE A 30 -15.03 11.75 2.92
C ILE A 30 -15.33 11.65 4.41
N ILE A 31 -14.29 11.63 5.25
CA ILE A 31 -14.38 11.81 6.70
C ILE A 31 -13.52 13.03 7.06
N PRO A 32 -14.12 14.13 7.54
CA PRO A 32 -13.38 15.33 7.93
C PRO A 32 -12.21 15.01 8.87
N GLY A 33 -11.02 15.53 8.54
CA GLY A 33 -9.80 15.34 9.34
C GLY A 33 -9.20 13.92 9.32
N SER A 34 -9.79 12.96 8.59
CA SER A 34 -9.30 11.56 8.56
C SER A 34 -9.05 11.01 7.16
N THR A 35 -9.95 11.19 6.19
CA THR A 35 -9.74 10.71 4.82
C THR A 35 -10.53 11.51 3.79
N GLU A 36 -9.89 11.78 2.64
CA GLU A 36 -10.48 12.35 1.43
C GLU A 36 -10.69 11.30 0.33
N ILE A 37 -11.22 11.73 -0.82
CA ILE A 37 -11.08 10.96 -2.06
C ILE A 37 -9.59 10.90 -2.40
N ARG A 38 -9.02 9.71 -2.64
CA ARG A 38 -7.57 9.54 -2.80
C ARG A 38 -7.16 9.18 -4.24
N PRO A 39 -7.33 10.06 -5.26
CA PRO A 39 -6.75 9.82 -6.58
C PRO A 39 -5.23 9.58 -6.52
N ALA A 40 -4.54 10.17 -5.56
CA ALA A 40 -3.11 9.96 -5.32
C ALA A 40 -2.74 8.51 -4.97
N SER A 41 -3.70 7.66 -4.57
CA SER A 41 -3.47 6.24 -4.25
C SER A 41 -2.94 5.41 -5.43
N VAL A 42 -3.06 5.92 -6.68
CA VAL A 42 -2.40 5.32 -7.84
C VAL A 42 -0.87 5.43 -7.76
N ILE A 43 -0.34 6.48 -7.13
CA ILE A 43 1.09 6.78 -7.08
C ILE A 43 1.85 5.73 -6.27
N PRO A 44 1.46 5.37 -5.02
CA PRO A 44 2.13 4.30 -4.27
C PRO A 44 2.24 3.00 -5.05
N VAL A 45 1.17 2.60 -5.74
CA VAL A 45 1.14 1.36 -6.52
C VAL A 45 2.09 1.44 -7.71
N VAL A 46 1.91 2.44 -8.59
CA VAL A 46 2.67 2.52 -9.84
C VAL A 46 4.14 2.86 -9.58
N PHE A 47 4.41 3.83 -8.69
CA PHE A 47 5.79 4.22 -8.38
C PHE A 47 6.47 3.21 -7.46
N GLY A 48 5.73 2.42 -6.69
CA GLY A 48 6.30 1.23 -6.02
C GLY A 48 6.83 0.23 -7.05
N ILE A 49 6.05 -0.09 -8.07
CA ILE A 49 6.47 -1.00 -9.14
C ILE A 49 7.67 -0.43 -9.93
N LEU A 50 7.63 0.85 -10.31
CA LEU A 50 8.63 1.47 -11.18
C LEU A 50 9.91 1.91 -10.44
N PHE A 51 9.77 2.48 -9.24
CA PHE A 51 10.85 3.10 -8.46
C PHE A 51 11.16 2.35 -7.14
N GLY A 52 10.48 1.24 -6.85
CA GLY A 52 10.83 0.34 -5.76
C GLY A 52 10.92 1.06 -4.40
N PRO A 53 12.05 0.96 -3.68
CA PRO A 53 12.25 1.65 -2.41
C PRO A 53 12.06 3.17 -2.48
N ALA A 54 12.43 3.82 -3.58
CA ALA A 54 12.24 5.26 -3.73
C ALA A 54 10.75 5.62 -3.86
N GLY A 55 9.97 4.78 -4.54
CA GLY A 55 8.51 4.87 -4.56
C GLY A 55 7.90 4.76 -3.16
N ALA A 56 8.41 3.83 -2.34
CA ALA A 56 7.89 3.60 -1.00
C ALA A 56 8.16 4.74 -0.03
N TRP A 57 9.41 5.19 0.08
CA TRP A 57 9.76 6.34 0.92
C TRP A 57 9.12 7.62 0.39
N GLY A 58 9.10 7.82 -0.92
CA GLY A 58 8.48 8.99 -1.52
C GLY A 58 6.99 9.07 -1.25
N SER A 59 6.26 7.95 -1.30
CA SER A 59 4.82 7.92 -0.96
C SER A 59 4.56 8.27 0.50
N ALA A 60 5.43 7.77 1.41
CA ALA A 60 5.34 8.04 2.84
C ALA A 60 5.59 9.52 3.15
N ILE A 61 6.67 10.09 2.59
CA ILE A 61 7.03 11.50 2.74
C ILE A 61 6.00 12.40 2.07
N GLY A 62 5.53 12.04 0.87
CA GLY A 62 4.49 12.76 0.14
C GLY A 62 3.18 12.86 0.93
N ASN A 63 2.81 11.80 1.65
CA ASN A 63 1.66 11.86 2.56
C ASN A 63 1.88 12.89 3.67
N VAL A 64 3.04 12.88 4.33
CA VAL A 64 3.37 13.86 5.39
C VAL A 64 3.34 15.28 4.84
N ILE A 65 3.93 15.51 3.66
CA ILE A 65 3.87 16.83 2.99
C ILE A 65 2.42 17.23 2.77
N GLY A 66 1.59 16.34 2.23
CA GLY A 66 0.16 16.61 2.05
C GLY A 66 -0.50 16.99 3.38
N ASP A 67 -0.25 16.25 4.45
CA ASP A 67 -0.90 16.45 5.75
C ASP A 67 -0.64 17.84 6.35
N PHE A 68 0.51 18.47 6.06
CA PHE A 68 0.77 19.87 6.42
C PHE A 68 -0.26 20.86 5.83
N PHE A 69 -1.03 20.48 4.81
CA PHE A 69 -2.05 21.31 4.16
C PHE A 69 -3.48 20.99 4.61
N GLY A 70 -3.68 20.56 5.87
CA GLY A 70 -5.00 20.58 6.51
C GLY A 70 -5.42 19.35 7.29
N THR A 71 -4.57 18.32 7.42
CA THR A 71 -4.90 17.10 8.18
C THR A 71 -3.74 16.62 9.06
N LEU A 72 -2.81 17.51 9.40
CA LEU A 72 -1.66 17.20 10.24
C LEU A 72 -2.15 16.80 11.64
N GLY A 73 -1.76 15.61 12.08
CA GLY A 73 -2.12 15.09 13.41
C GLY A 73 -1.49 13.74 13.69
N ILE A 74 -1.96 13.06 14.74
CA ILE A 74 -1.44 11.72 15.10
C ILE A 74 -1.67 10.68 13.98
N GLY A 75 -2.72 10.89 13.17
CA GLY A 75 -2.99 10.09 11.98
C GLY A 75 -1.88 10.14 10.93
N THR A 76 -1.09 11.21 10.87
CA THR A 76 0.04 11.35 9.93
C THR A 76 1.11 10.28 10.14
N LEU A 77 1.31 9.82 11.37
CA LEU A 77 2.23 8.70 11.66
C LEU A 77 1.77 7.42 10.98
N PHE A 78 0.48 7.08 11.12
CA PHE A 78 -0.08 5.89 10.48
C PHE A 78 -0.24 6.07 8.97
N GLY A 79 -0.51 7.29 8.50
CA GLY A 79 -0.49 7.65 7.08
C GLY A 79 0.89 7.45 6.45
N PHE A 80 1.96 7.82 7.16
CA PHE A 80 3.34 7.61 6.72
C PHE A 80 3.61 6.12 6.48
N PHE A 81 3.40 5.28 7.50
CA PHE A 81 3.63 3.83 7.37
C PHE A 81 2.62 3.17 6.41
N GLY A 82 1.37 3.61 6.42
CA GLY A 82 0.33 3.10 5.53
C GLY A 82 0.70 3.28 4.07
N ASN A 83 1.12 4.48 3.66
CA ASN A 83 1.54 4.73 2.28
C ASN A 83 2.92 4.13 1.94
N PHE A 84 3.81 4.02 2.92
CA PHE A 84 5.06 3.27 2.76
C PHE A 84 4.78 1.81 2.38
N PHE A 85 3.96 1.12 3.17
CA PHE A 85 3.59 -0.28 2.94
C PHE A 85 2.70 -0.46 1.71
N TYR A 86 1.88 0.54 1.38
CA TYR A 86 1.11 0.54 0.14
C TYR A 86 2.03 0.40 -1.08
N SER A 87 3.11 1.17 -1.11
CA SER A 87 4.05 1.11 -2.23
C SER A 87 5.02 -0.07 -2.12
N LEU A 88 5.50 -0.39 -0.92
CA LEU A 88 6.40 -1.51 -0.66
C LEU A 88 5.77 -2.86 -1.06
N THR A 89 4.49 -3.07 -0.79
CA THR A 89 3.80 -4.29 -1.18
C THR A 89 3.66 -4.42 -2.70
N ALA A 90 3.28 -3.33 -3.39
CA ALA A 90 3.23 -3.32 -4.85
C ALA A 90 4.61 -3.66 -5.48
N TYR A 91 5.66 -3.01 -4.98
CA TYR A 91 7.06 -3.27 -5.34
C TYR A 91 7.45 -4.75 -5.13
N LYS A 92 7.18 -5.32 -3.95
CA LYS A 92 7.62 -6.70 -3.60
C LYS A 92 6.82 -7.78 -4.33
N LEU A 93 5.57 -7.51 -4.68
CA LEU A 93 4.71 -8.50 -5.34
C LEU A 93 5.07 -8.66 -6.82
N PHE A 94 5.31 -7.56 -7.54
CA PHE A 94 5.48 -7.56 -8.99
C PHE A 94 6.67 -6.75 -9.51
N ASP A 95 7.31 -7.32 -10.52
CA ASP A 95 8.36 -6.68 -11.30
C ASP A 95 7.77 -5.90 -12.48
N ALA A 96 8.27 -4.68 -12.71
CA ALA A 96 7.79 -3.78 -13.76
C ALA A 96 7.96 -4.38 -15.17
N ARG A 97 9.11 -5.01 -15.46
CA ARG A 97 9.38 -5.62 -16.77
C ARG A 97 8.47 -6.80 -17.03
N LYS A 98 8.16 -7.58 -16.00
CA LYS A 98 7.16 -8.67 -16.09
C LYS A 98 5.77 -8.12 -16.44
N ILE A 99 5.34 -7.03 -15.82
CA ILE A 99 4.04 -6.39 -16.15
C ILE A 99 4.04 -5.91 -17.60
N ASN A 100 5.09 -5.22 -18.05
CA ASN A 100 5.22 -4.77 -19.44
C ASN A 100 5.22 -5.94 -20.44
N SER A 101 5.90 -7.05 -20.11
CA SER A 101 5.88 -8.27 -20.92
C SER A 101 4.48 -8.88 -21.05
N ILE A 102 3.65 -8.81 -20.00
CA ILE A 102 2.25 -9.24 -20.04
C ILE A 102 1.45 -8.30 -20.95
N TYR A 103 1.61 -6.99 -20.80
CA TYR A 103 0.90 -5.98 -21.60
C TYR A 103 1.16 -6.12 -23.11
N ASN A 104 2.43 -6.26 -23.52
CA ASN A 104 2.82 -6.34 -24.92
C ASN A 104 2.38 -7.65 -25.62
N LYS A 105 1.98 -8.67 -24.85
CA LYS A 105 1.44 -9.92 -25.41
C LYS A 105 -0.07 -9.77 -25.63
N SER A 106 -0.49 -9.59 -26.89
CA SER A 106 -1.89 -9.36 -27.29
C SER A 106 -2.91 -10.30 -26.61
N LYS A 107 -2.60 -11.59 -26.46
CA LYS A 107 -3.47 -12.59 -25.81
C LYS A 107 -3.54 -12.49 -24.27
N LYS A 108 -2.84 -11.53 -23.64
CA LYS A 108 -2.70 -11.41 -22.18
C LYS A 108 -3.19 -10.07 -21.62
N LYS A 109 -3.97 -9.29 -22.38
CA LYS A 109 -4.55 -8.02 -21.88
C LYS A 109 -5.43 -8.21 -20.64
N ILE A 110 -6.21 -9.29 -20.57
CA ILE A 110 -7.01 -9.63 -19.37
C ILE A 110 -6.10 -9.91 -18.18
N LEU A 111 -5.01 -10.67 -18.38
CA LEU A 111 -4.03 -10.96 -17.33
C LEU A 111 -3.34 -9.68 -16.83
N PHE A 112 -3.09 -8.70 -17.71
CA PHE A 112 -2.55 -7.40 -17.33
C PHE A 112 -3.51 -6.66 -16.38
N ILE A 113 -4.81 -6.59 -16.71
CA ILE A 113 -5.81 -5.99 -15.81
C ILE A 113 -5.94 -6.75 -14.50
N LEU A 114 -5.98 -8.09 -14.54
CA LEU A 114 -6.03 -8.93 -13.34
C LEU A 114 -4.79 -8.77 -12.46
N THR A 115 -3.63 -8.49 -13.06
CA THR A 115 -2.39 -8.20 -12.32
C THR A 115 -2.53 -6.91 -11.52
N PHE A 116 -3.06 -5.84 -12.13
CA PHE A 116 -3.34 -4.60 -11.41
C PHE A 116 -4.46 -4.72 -10.39
N PHE A 117 -5.49 -5.52 -10.68
CA PHE A 117 -6.53 -5.85 -9.70
C PHE A 117 -5.92 -6.50 -8.46
N TYR A 118 -5.11 -7.54 -8.66
CA TYR A 118 -4.45 -8.25 -7.58
C TYR A 118 -3.51 -7.34 -6.76
N ILE A 119 -2.63 -6.57 -7.43
CA ILE A 119 -1.72 -5.64 -6.74
C ILE A 119 -2.52 -4.59 -5.97
N GLY A 120 -3.54 -4.01 -6.62
CA GLY A 120 -4.41 -3.02 -6.02
C GLY A 120 -5.07 -3.54 -4.75
N VAL A 121 -5.64 -4.74 -4.76
CA VAL A 121 -6.29 -5.35 -3.59
C VAL A 121 -5.30 -5.57 -2.44
N VAL A 122 -4.18 -6.27 -2.68
CA VAL A 122 -3.23 -6.59 -1.59
C VAL A 122 -2.60 -5.33 -1.01
N SER A 123 -2.18 -4.41 -1.87
CA SER A 123 -1.48 -3.20 -1.44
C SER A 123 -2.42 -2.22 -0.73
N SER A 124 -3.68 -2.14 -1.18
CA SER A 124 -4.72 -1.36 -0.49
C SER A 124 -5.07 -1.95 0.87
N ALA A 125 -5.12 -3.28 0.99
CA ALA A 125 -5.38 -3.96 2.26
C ALA A 125 -4.29 -3.64 3.30
N ALA A 126 -3.02 -3.70 2.90
CA ALA A 126 -1.90 -3.32 3.75
C ALA A 126 -2.01 -1.85 4.23
N CYS A 127 -2.24 -0.93 3.28
CA CYS A 127 -2.38 0.49 3.57
C CYS A 127 -3.54 0.78 4.54
N ALA A 128 -4.73 0.29 4.20
CA ALA A 128 -5.94 0.50 5.00
C ALA A 128 -5.80 -0.06 6.40
N SER A 129 -5.22 -1.27 6.54
CA SER A 129 -5.07 -1.93 7.84
C SER A 129 -4.11 -1.18 8.77
N ILE A 130 -3.03 -0.60 8.24
CA ILE A 130 -2.09 0.19 9.04
C ILE A 130 -2.74 1.50 9.52
N ILE A 131 -3.40 2.23 8.60
CA ILE A 131 -4.02 3.52 8.92
C ILE A 131 -5.19 3.33 9.89
N ALA A 132 -6.14 2.45 9.53
CA ALA A 132 -7.32 2.20 10.34
C ALA A 132 -6.97 1.50 11.65
N GLY A 133 -6.06 0.52 11.65
CA GLY A 133 -5.60 -0.17 12.86
C GLY A 133 -4.92 0.78 13.84
N GLY A 134 -4.11 1.70 13.34
CA GLY A 134 -3.47 2.72 14.16
C GLY A 134 -4.47 3.66 14.82
N LEU A 135 -5.40 4.23 14.04
CA LEU A 135 -6.40 5.17 14.57
C LEU A 135 -7.45 4.51 15.47
N ASP A 136 -7.83 3.26 15.17
CA ASP A 136 -8.71 2.44 16.02
C ASP A 136 -8.04 2.10 17.36
N SER A 137 -6.74 1.80 17.34
CA SER A 137 -5.96 1.53 18.58
C SER A 137 -5.87 2.72 19.52
N LEU A 138 -6.01 3.94 18.98
CA LEU A 138 -6.07 5.18 19.75
C LEU A 138 -7.51 5.57 20.14
N GLY A 139 -8.52 4.79 19.75
CA GLY A 139 -9.93 5.09 20.00
C GLY A 139 -10.48 6.27 19.19
N LEU A 140 -9.80 6.68 18.11
CA LEU A 140 -10.17 7.89 17.36
C LEU A 140 -11.25 7.61 16.31
N VAL A 141 -11.09 6.55 15.52
CA VAL A 141 -12.05 6.17 14.47
C VAL A 141 -12.16 4.64 14.41
N PRO A 142 -13.38 4.07 14.39
CA PRO A 142 -13.55 2.63 14.31
C PRO A 142 -12.93 2.03 13.05
N PHE A 143 -12.22 0.90 13.21
CA PHE A 143 -11.57 0.20 12.09
C PHE A 143 -12.54 -0.12 10.95
N ALA A 144 -13.72 -0.64 11.26
CA ALA A 144 -14.71 -1.05 10.25
C ALA A 144 -15.09 0.11 9.32
N LEU A 145 -15.23 1.32 9.87
CA LEU A 145 -15.56 2.51 9.12
C LEU A 145 -14.37 2.99 8.28
N LEU A 146 -13.24 3.29 8.92
CA LEU A 146 -12.11 3.89 8.23
C LEU A 146 -11.40 2.91 7.29
N GLY A 147 -11.22 1.67 7.74
CA GLY A 147 -10.57 0.61 6.98
C GLY A 147 -11.32 0.29 5.70
N SER A 148 -12.65 0.18 5.74
CA SER A 148 -13.45 -0.10 4.53
C SER A 148 -13.40 1.05 3.53
N ILE A 149 -13.49 2.31 3.99
CA ILE A 149 -13.41 3.49 3.13
C ILE A 149 -12.06 3.58 2.44
N ILE A 150 -10.95 3.49 3.19
CA ILE A 150 -9.60 3.55 2.61
C ILE A 150 -9.38 2.37 1.66
N PHE A 151 -9.78 1.16 2.04
CA PHE A 151 -9.59 -0.04 1.24
C PHE A 151 -10.30 0.05 -0.11
N ILE A 152 -11.59 0.38 -0.11
CA ILE A 152 -12.40 0.49 -1.33
C ILE A 152 -11.87 1.63 -2.21
N ASN A 153 -11.61 2.80 -1.63
CA ASN A 153 -11.13 3.95 -2.39
C ASN A 153 -9.80 3.63 -3.11
N ASN A 154 -8.85 3.06 -2.37
CA ASN A 154 -7.54 2.69 -2.88
C ASN A 154 -7.63 1.63 -4.00
N ILE A 155 -8.48 0.60 -3.82
CA ILE A 155 -8.71 -0.41 -4.87
C ILE A 155 -9.24 0.25 -6.13
N VAL A 156 -10.34 0.98 -6.01
CA VAL A 156 -11.03 1.57 -7.18
C VAL A 156 -10.06 2.43 -7.98
N VAL A 157 -9.34 3.32 -7.31
CA VAL A 157 -8.39 4.21 -7.97
C VAL A 157 -7.20 3.45 -8.55
N SER A 158 -6.60 2.52 -7.81
CA SER A 158 -5.43 1.77 -8.26
C SER A 158 -5.73 0.87 -9.46
N VAL A 159 -6.90 0.24 -9.46
CA VAL A 159 -7.28 -0.70 -10.52
C VAL A 159 -7.68 0.03 -11.79
N ILE A 160 -8.32 1.20 -11.66
CA ILE A 160 -8.74 1.99 -12.82
C ILE A 160 -7.57 2.80 -13.38
N LEU A 161 -6.88 3.58 -12.54
CA LEU A 161 -5.83 4.49 -12.99
C LEU A 161 -4.46 3.81 -13.09
N GLY A 162 -4.17 2.80 -12.27
CA GLY A 162 -2.86 2.13 -12.24
C GLY A 162 -2.41 1.58 -13.59
N PRO A 163 -3.24 0.79 -14.31
CA PRO A 163 -2.92 0.32 -15.65
C PRO A 163 -2.63 1.45 -16.63
N VAL A 164 -3.45 2.52 -16.60
CA VAL A 164 -3.34 3.67 -17.50
C VAL A 164 -2.03 4.42 -17.25
N VAL A 165 -1.77 4.78 -15.99
CA VAL A 165 -0.55 5.48 -15.58
C VAL A 165 0.69 4.63 -15.87
N PHE A 166 0.63 3.32 -15.63
CA PHE A 166 1.74 2.42 -15.94
C PHE A 166 2.06 2.38 -17.44
N ILE A 167 1.06 2.20 -18.30
CA ILE A 167 1.26 2.18 -19.77
C ILE A 167 1.88 3.48 -20.26
N VAL A 168 1.47 4.61 -19.69
CA VAL A 168 2.00 5.92 -20.07
C VAL A 168 3.43 6.10 -19.59
N LEU A 169 3.74 5.75 -18.35
CA LEU A 169 5.05 6.05 -17.74
C LEU A 169 6.12 5.01 -18.08
N TYR A 170 5.78 3.72 -18.10
CA TYR A 170 6.75 2.64 -18.23
C TYR A 170 7.71 2.81 -19.42
N PRO A 171 7.26 3.11 -20.66
CA PRO A 171 8.19 3.22 -21.80
C PRO A 171 9.20 4.36 -21.65
N ARG A 172 8.83 5.43 -20.94
CA ARG A 172 9.72 6.58 -20.69
C ARG A 172 10.72 6.28 -19.57
N ILE A 173 10.25 5.64 -18.50
CA ILE A 173 11.09 5.25 -17.37
C ILE A 173 12.12 4.20 -17.79
N GLU A 174 11.71 3.20 -18.58
CA GLU A 174 12.62 2.18 -19.11
C GLU A 174 13.64 2.81 -20.09
N LYS A 175 13.21 3.70 -21.00
CA LYS A 175 14.11 4.37 -21.95
C LYS A 175 15.19 5.23 -21.27
N TRP A 176 14.94 5.73 -20.06
CA TRP A 176 15.86 6.60 -19.33
C TRP A 176 16.68 5.88 -18.27
N ASP A 177 16.63 4.54 -18.24
CA ASP A 177 17.28 3.72 -17.22
C ASP A 177 16.93 4.18 -15.79
N LEU A 178 15.63 4.44 -15.58
CA LEU A 178 15.07 4.96 -14.33
C LEU A 178 14.31 3.89 -13.53
N LEU A 179 14.26 2.63 -13.98
CA LEU A 179 13.73 1.57 -13.13
C LEU A 179 14.66 1.37 -11.94
N TRP A 180 14.08 1.09 -10.77
CA TRP A 180 14.89 0.87 -9.57
C TRP A 180 15.88 -0.30 -9.73
N THR A 181 15.53 -1.31 -10.53
CA THR A 181 16.38 -2.45 -10.89
C THR A 181 17.54 -2.10 -11.81
N GLU A 182 17.48 -0.97 -12.52
CA GLU A 182 18.56 -0.49 -13.39
C GLU A 182 19.53 0.42 -12.64
N ILE A 183 19.02 1.15 -11.64
CA ILE A 183 19.81 2.11 -10.87
C ILE A 183 20.61 1.42 -9.76
N MET A 184 19.97 0.51 -9.03
CA MET A 184 20.56 -0.11 -7.85
C MET A 184 21.27 -1.41 -8.20
N SER A 185 22.44 -1.64 -7.62
CA SER A 185 23.21 -2.87 -7.86
C SER A 185 22.57 -4.07 -7.16
N ASP A 186 22.75 -5.26 -7.72
CA ASP A 186 22.29 -6.52 -7.11
C ASP A 186 22.88 -6.75 -5.71
N THR A 187 24.06 -6.18 -5.43
CA THR A 187 24.72 -6.28 -4.11
C THR A 187 24.06 -5.42 -3.02
N ASP A 188 23.22 -4.46 -3.40
CA ASP A 188 22.50 -3.59 -2.45
C ASP A 188 21.16 -4.15 -1.98
N PHE A 189 20.74 -5.25 -2.59
CA PHE A 189 19.58 -5.99 -2.17
C PHE A 189 20.06 -7.27 -1.55
N LYS A 190 19.70 -7.49 -0.28
CA LYS A 190 19.85 -8.83 0.29
C LYS A 190 18.98 -9.76 -0.56
N ALA A 191 19.61 -10.77 -1.17
CA ALA A 191 18.89 -11.77 -1.95
C ALA A 191 17.72 -12.30 -1.10
N PRO A 192 16.51 -12.43 -1.68
CA PRO A 192 15.36 -12.94 -0.94
C PRO A 192 15.72 -14.29 -0.31
N THR A 193 15.53 -14.42 1.00
CA THR A 193 15.81 -15.68 1.68
C THR A 193 14.76 -16.73 1.34
N ALA A 194 13.51 -16.31 1.13
CA ALA A 194 12.41 -17.18 0.75
C ALA A 194 11.37 -16.40 -0.10
N PRO A 195 11.65 -16.11 -1.38
CA PRO A 195 10.86 -15.18 -2.18
C PRO A 195 9.39 -15.60 -2.34
N PHE A 196 9.14 -16.90 -2.51
CA PHE A 196 7.77 -17.43 -2.62
C PHE A 196 7.00 -17.33 -1.30
N ALA A 197 7.62 -17.78 -0.20
CA ALA A 197 7.02 -17.69 1.13
C ALA A 197 6.78 -16.23 1.53
N GLY A 198 7.73 -15.33 1.27
CA GLY A 198 7.61 -13.91 1.56
C GLY A 198 6.42 -13.27 0.84
N LYS A 199 6.20 -13.59 -0.44
CA LYS A 199 5.00 -13.15 -1.17
C LYS A 199 3.71 -13.69 -0.56
N ILE A 200 3.69 -14.98 -0.17
CA ILE A 200 2.52 -15.56 0.51
C ILE A 200 2.23 -14.82 1.82
N LEU A 201 3.25 -14.53 2.63
CA LEU A 201 3.08 -13.81 3.89
C LEU A 201 2.64 -12.36 3.68
N ILE A 202 3.12 -11.68 2.62
CA ILE A 202 2.60 -10.35 2.26
C ILE A 202 1.11 -10.41 1.96
N ILE A 203 0.68 -11.37 1.14
CA ILE A 203 -0.73 -11.54 0.75
C ILE A 203 -1.57 -11.88 1.98
N ALA A 204 -1.19 -12.92 2.71
CA ALA A 204 -1.91 -13.40 3.87
C ALA A 204 -1.96 -12.34 4.96
N GLY A 205 -0.84 -11.71 5.29
CA GLY A 205 -0.77 -10.64 6.28
C GLY A 205 -1.65 -9.44 5.92
N SER A 206 -1.63 -9.00 4.66
CA SER A 206 -2.46 -7.86 4.21
C SER A 206 -3.96 -8.20 4.22
N LEU A 207 -4.35 -9.35 3.65
CA LEU A 207 -5.76 -9.74 3.53
C LEU A 207 -6.35 -10.17 4.88
N CYS A 208 -5.59 -10.86 5.72
CA CYS A 208 -6.02 -11.19 7.08
C CYS A 208 -6.13 -9.94 7.95
N ALA A 209 -5.25 -8.95 7.81
CA ALA A 209 -5.34 -7.72 8.58
C ALA A 209 -6.64 -6.97 8.29
N ILE A 210 -6.98 -6.76 7.01
CA ILE A 210 -8.22 -6.07 6.65
C ILE A 210 -9.45 -6.92 7.00
N GLY A 211 -9.43 -8.23 6.70
CA GLY A 211 -10.55 -9.12 6.95
C GLY A 211 -10.86 -9.29 8.43
N ALA A 212 -9.85 -9.58 9.25
CA ALA A 212 -10.02 -9.73 10.70
C ALA A 212 -10.46 -8.40 11.34
N GLY A 213 -9.86 -7.29 10.94
CA GLY A 213 -10.25 -5.98 11.47
C GLY A 213 -11.70 -5.62 11.14
N LEU A 214 -12.17 -5.89 9.92
CA LEU A 214 -13.57 -5.66 9.54
C LEU A 214 -14.53 -6.57 10.32
N ILE A 215 -14.24 -7.86 10.43
CA ILE A 215 -15.09 -8.84 11.12
C ILE A 215 -15.23 -8.50 12.61
N LEU A 216 -14.13 -8.07 13.25
CA LEU A 216 -14.11 -7.77 14.69
C LEU A 216 -14.72 -6.41 15.00
N SER A 217 -14.34 -5.38 14.25
CA SER A 217 -14.82 -4.01 14.51
C SER A 217 -16.31 -3.84 14.17
N SER A 218 -16.86 -4.64 13.26
CA SER A 218 -18.30 -4.63 12.94
C SER A 218 -19.17 -5.42 13.93
N GLY A 219 -18.58 -6.13 14.90
CA GLY A 219 -19.32 -6.99 15.83
C GLY A 219 -19.81 -8.31 15.23
N ILE A 220 -19.55 -8.58 13.94
CA ILE A 220 -19.88 -9.85 13.28
C ILE A 220 -19.24 -11.03 14.01
N SER A 221 -18.07 -10.84 14.63
CA SER A 221 -17.39 -11.87 15.41
C SER A 221 -18.25 -12.49 16.53
N ALA A 222 -19.21 -11.76 17.10
CA ALA A 222 -20.12 -12.28 18.13
C ALA A 222 -21.08 -13.36 17.58
N SER A 223 -21.35 -13.34 16.27
CA SER A 223 -22.21 -14.29 15.57
C SER A 223 -21.48 -15.55 15.07
N ILE A 224 -20.15 -15.59 15.17
CA ILE A 224 -19.32 -16.69 14.67
C ILE A 224 -18.87 -17.55 15.87
N PRO A 225 -19.36 -18.79 16.07
CA PRO A 225 -19.13 -19.59 17.29
C PRO A 225 -17.66 -19.79 17.67
N PHE A 226 -16.79 -19.96 16.66
CA PHE A 226 -15.35 -20.10 16.87
C PHE A 226 -14.68 -18.81 17.37
N LEU A 227 -15.16 -17.64 16.93
CA LEU A 227 -14.60 -16.35 17.31
C LEU A 227 -15.19 -15.83 18.62
N SER A 228 -16.48 -16.05 18.86
CA SER A 228 -17.19 -15.58 20.06
C SER A 228 -16.76 -16.32 21.34
N SER A 229 -16.30 -17.56 21.23
CA SER A 229 -15.79 -18.37 22.35
C SER A 229 -14.30 -18.15 22.66
N ASN A 230 -13.57 -17.39 21.84
CA ASN A 230 -12.12 -17.31 21.92
C ASN A 230 -11.65 -16.18 22.84
N GLN A 231 -11.12 -16.55 24.02
CA GLN A 231 -10.69 -15.61 25.06
C GLN A 231 -9.62 -14.61 24.59
N TRP A 232 -8.76 -15.00 23.64
CA TRP A 232 -7.76 -14.10 23.08
C TRP A 232 -8.40 -12.96 22.27
N MET A 233 -9.43 -13.28 21.49
CA MET A 233 -10.19 -12.31 20.70
C MET A 233 -10.99 -11.36 21.59
N ALA A 234 -11.54 -11.87 22.70
CA ALA A 234 -12.22 -11.06 23.71
C ALA A 234 -11.26 -10.09 24.43
N LYS A 235 -9.98 -10.47 24.59
CA LYS A 235 -8.97 -9.67 25.32
C LYS A 235 -8.26 -8.63 24.46
N PHE A 236 -7.96 -8.97 23.20
CA PHE A 236 -7.15 -8.12 22.31
C PHE A 236 -7.93 -7.48 21.16
N GLY A 237 -9.16 -7.95 20.90
CA GLY A 237 -10.09 -7.36 19.93
C GLY A 237 -9.50 -7.15 18.54
N THR A 238 -9.98 -6.10 17.87
CA THR A 238 -9.53 -5.68 16.52
C THR A 238 -8.03 -5.40 16.49
N THR A 239 -7.51 -4.65 17.48
CA THR A 239 -6.12 -4.18 17.50
C THR A 239 -5.13 -5.34 17.52
N GLY A 240 -5.34 -6.36 18.36
CA GLY A 240 -4.44 -7.51 18.42
C GLY A 240 -4.42 -8.34 17.14
N ALA A 241 -5.59 -8.58 16.55
CA ALA A 241 -5.69 -9.36 15.32
C ALA A 241 -5.04 -8.65 14.12
N VAL A 242 -5.27 -7.33 14.01
CA VAL A 242 -4.63 -6.49 12.98
C VAL A 242 -3.13 -6.46 13.20
N ALA A 243 -2.65 -6.22 14.43
CA ALA A 243 -1.22 -6.17 14.73
C ALA A 243 -0.50 -7.48 14.41
N ALA A 244 -1.07 -8.63 14.77
CA ALA A 244 -0.52 -9.95 14.43
C ALA A 244 -0.42 -10.16 12.91
N SER A 245 -1.44 -9.74 12.16
CA SER A 245 -1.46 -9.85 10.70
C SER A 245 -0.44 -8.89 10.05
N LEU A 246 -0.25 -7.70 10.61
CA LEU A 246 0.77 -6.75 10.16
C LEU A 246 2.20 -7.24 10.45
N LEU A 247 2.42 -7.99 11.54
CA LEU A 247 3.70 -8.67 11.77
C LEU A 247 3.99 -9.72 10.71
N VAL A 248 2.98 -10.51 10.31
CA VAL A 248 3.11 -11.47 9.21
C VAL A 248 3.47 -10.76 7.89
N LEU A 249 2.79 -9.65 7.59
CA LEU A 249 3.11 -8.80 6.44
C LEU A 249 4.57 -8.31 6.51
N LEU A 250 5.02 -7.78 7.64
CA LEU A 250 6.38 -7.27 7.82
C LEU A 250 7.42 -8.37 7.59
N ILE A 251 7.22 -9.56 8.19
CA ILE A 251 8.10 -10.72 7.97
C ILE A 251 8.14 -11.06 6.48
N GLY A 252 6.98 -11.07 5.81
CA GLY A 252 6.88 -11.29 4.37
C GLY A 252 7.71 -10.29 3.55
N CYS A 253 7.64 -9.01 3.89
CA CYS A 253 8.46 -7.96 3.25
C CYS A 253 9.97 -8.13 3.48
N LEU A 254 10.38 -8.66 4.63
CA LEU A 254 11.79 -8.85 4.98
C LEU A 254 12.43 -10.05 4.27
N ILE A 255 11.66 -11.09 3.96
CA ILE A 255 12.17 -12.35 3.36
C ILE A 255 11.90 -12.47 1.85
N SER A 256 11.15 -11.53 1.26
CA SER A 256 10.79 -11.47 -0.17
C SER A 256 11.74 -10.67 -1.05
#